data_AF-A0A896T8F5-F1
#
_entry.id   AF-A0A896T8F5-F1
#
_cell.length_a   1.000
_cell.length_b   1.000
_cell.length_c   1.000
_cell.angle_alpha   90.00
_cell.angle_beta   90.00
_cell.angle_gamma   90.00
#
_symmetry.space_group_name_H-M   'P 1'
#
loop_
_entity.id
_entity.type
_entity.pdbx_description
1 polymer ?
#
loop_
_entity_poly.entity_id
_entity_poly.type
_entity_poly.pdbx_seq_one_letter_code
_entity_poly.pdbx_strand_id
1 'polypeptide(L)'
;MISGDNPQTVSAVAKRAGIMRAEHFIDANLLKTEEDLDQAIESYTVFGRVTPDQKRRLVQALKRKGHTVAMTGDGVNDILAMKSADCSIAMASGSDAATQVAQVVLLDSDFGHMTQVVTEGRRVVNNVQRSAILFLVKNLFSIILAIISAIFVFTYPLQASQLSLISLFTIGIPGFLLSLEENDKRIEKDFIKNVILKALPASLTEITAVLGVVIAGAAFKLTASEISTSAVILLAVVGFMILTKISAPLNRFKMGIIIFNIVGIILSGFIFNSLFSISKISLDSFVLVALLSLFSESLFRNFDSLLKKYFK
;
A
#
# COMPACT_ATOMS: atom_id res chain seq x y z
N MET A 1 -16.98 6.57 -24.41
CA MET A 1 -17.17 7.99 -24.78
C MET A 1 -18.64 8.34 -24.65
N ILE A 2 -18.96 9.47 -24.03
CA ILE A 2 -20.34 9.90 -23.74
C ILE A 2 -20.48 11.32 -24.29
N SER A 3 -21.43 11.59 -25.19
CA SER A 3 -21.67 12.93 -25.74
C SER A 3 -23.17 13.15 -26.03
N GLY A 4 -23.57 14.43 -26.08
CA GLY A 4 -24.89 14.86 -26.54
C GLY A 4 -25.07 14.77 -28.07
N ASP A 5 -24.00 14.53 -28.82
CA ASP A 5 -24.03 14.47 -30.28
C ASP A 5 -24.61 13.16 -30.83
N ASN A 6 -24.83 13.12 -32.15
CA ASN A 6 -25.27 11.90 -32.84
C ASN A 6 -24.30 10.72 -32.57
N PRO A 7 -24.80 9.53 -32.18
CA PRO A 7 -23.96 8.36 -31.87
C PRO A 7 -22.95 7.99 -32.96
N GLN A 8 -23.30 8.16 -34.24
CA GLN A 8 -22.41 7.88 -35.37
C GLN A 8 -21.22 8.83 -35.41
N THR A 9 -21.45 10.12 -35.16
CA THR A 9 -20.39 11.14 -35.08
C THR A 9 -19.48 10.87 -33.90
N VAL A 10 -20.05 10.57 -32.73
CA VAL A 10 -19.28 10.24 -31.53
C VAL A 10 -18.44 8.98 -31.76
N SER A 11 -19.00 7.96 -32.43
CA SER A 11 -18.26 6.74 -32.80
C SER A 11 -17.10 7.03 -33.74
N ALA A 12 -17.30 7.89 -34.75
CA ALA A 12 -16.23 8.28 -35.67
C ALA A 12 -15.08 9.02 -34.95
N VAL A 13 -15.41 9.93 -34.02
CA VAL A 13 -14.40 10.61 -33.18
C VAL A 13 -13.71 9.62 -32.24
N ALA A 14 -14.47 8.73 -31.59
CA ALA A 14 -13.94 7.70 -30.71
C ALA A 14 -12.96 6.76 -31.43
N LYS A 15 -13.25 6.38 -32.68
CA LYS A 15 -12.34 5.60 -33.53
C LYS A 15 -11.04 6.34 -33.81
N ARG A 16 -11.11 7.63 -34.17
CA ARG A 16 -9.93 8.47 -34.40
C ARG A 16 -9.09 8.64 -33.14
N ALA A 17 -9.74 8.72 -31.98
CA ALA A 17 -9.09 8.79 -30.68
C ALA A 17 -8.53 7.43 -30.18
N GLY A 18 -8.71 6.35 -30.95
CA GLY A 18 -8.18 5.02 -30.60
C GLY A 18 -8.93 4.31 -29.46
N ILE A 19 -10.19 4.68 -29.20
CA ILE A 19 -11.02 4.02 -28.17
C ILE A 19 -11.36 2.60 -28.66
N MET A 20 -11.06 1.58 -27.84
CA MET A 20 -11.40 0.19 -28.16
C MET A 20 -12.91 0.00 -28.26
N ARG A 21 -13.36 -0.85 -29.19
CA ARG A 21 -14.79 -1.12 -29.45
C ARG A 21 -15.61 0.14 -29.77
N ALA A 22 -14.98 1.16 -30.37
CA ALA A 22 -15.66 2.40 -30.73
C ALA A 22 -16.78 2.22 -31.76
N GLU A 23 -16.79 1.13 -32.52
CA GLU A 23 -17.87 0.69 -33.40
C GLU A 23 -19.13 0.23 -32.66
N HIS A 24 -19.03 -0.08 -31.37
CA HIS A 24 -20.18 -0.40 -30.52
C HIS A 24 -20.74 0.90 -29.93
N PHE A 25 -21.65 1.53 -30.67
CA PHE A 25 -22.35 2.75 -30.24
C PHE A 25 -23.86 2.56 -30.12
N ILE A 26 -24.48 3.34 -29.23
CA ILE A 26 -25.93 3.34 -29.03
C ILE A 26 -26.47 4.77 -28.87
N ASP A 27 -27.72 4.98 -29.30
CA ASP A 27 -28.50 6.17 -28.98
C ASP A 27 -29.07 6.05 -27.57
N ALA A 28 -28.65 6.94 -26.67
CA ALA A 28 -29.06 6.91 -25.28
C ALA A 28 -30.56 7.14 -25.08
N ASN A 29 -31.30 7.70 -26.05
CA ASN A 29 -32.76 7.85 -25.95
C ASN A 29 -33.51 6.51 -25.92
N LEU A 30 -32.85 5.44 -26.38
CA LEU A 30 -33.39 4.07 -26.30
C LEU A 30 -33.26 3.49 -24.88
N LEU A 31 -32.40 4.05 -24.04
CA LEU A 31 -32.11 3.57 -22.68
C LEU A 31 -33.02 4.29 -21.69
N LYS A 32 -34.17 3.66 -21.37
CA LYS A 32 -35.21 4.27 -20.53
C LYS A 32 -35.12 3.78 -19.10
N THR A 33 -34.93 2.49 -18.90
CA THR A 33 -34.89 1.82 -17.59
C THR A 33 -33.47 1.76 -17.02
N GLU A 34 -33.34 1.39 -15.74
CA GLU A 34 -32.02 1.12 -15.16
C GLU A 34 -31.41 -0.16 -15.73
N GLU A 35 -32.25 -1.16 -16.02
CA GLU A 35 -31.85 -2.42 -16.63
C GLU A 35 -31.28 -2.21 -18.03
N ASP A 36 -31.89 -1.34 -18.84
CA ASP A 36 -31.37 -0.97 -20.17
C ASP A 36 -29.97 -0.38 -20.06
N LEU A 37 -29.76 0.52 -19.08
CA LEU A 37 -28.46 1.15 -18.86
C LEU A 37 -27.42 0.13 -18.41
N ASP A 38 -27.77 -0.74 -17.46
CA ASP A 38 -26.89 -1.77 -16.92
C ASP A 38 -26.47 -2.79 -17.98
N GLN A 39 -27.34 -3.13 -18.94
CA GLN A 39 -26.98 -3.97 -20.09
C GLN A 39 -26.16 -3.22 -21.14
N ALA A 40 -26.49 -1.93 -21.36
CA ALA A 40 -25.83 -1.13 -22.37
C ALA A 40 -24.36 -0.85 -22.02
N ILE A 41 -24.03 -0.64 -20.74
CA ILE A 41 -22.64 -0.39 -20.31
C ILE A 41 -21.71 -1.60 -20.52
N GLU A 42 -22.24 -2.82 -20.58
CA GLU A 42 -21.44 -4.03 -20.87
C GLU A 42 -21.25 -4.24 -22.39
N SER A 43 -22.22 -3.77 -23.17
CA SER A 43 -22.30 -4.05 -24.62
C SER A 43 -21.71 -2.94 -25.48
N TYR A 44 -21.84 -1.68 -25.06
CA TYR A 44 -21.49 -0.49 -25.82
C TYR A 44 -20.41 0.34 -25.14
N THR A 45 -19.55 0.96 -25.94
CA THR A 45 -18.47 1.84 -25.46
C THR A 45 -18.74 3.31 -25.78
N VAL A 46 -19.62 3.57 -26.75
CA VAL A 46 -19.95 4.91 -27.21
C VAL A 46 -21.44 5.19 -27.02
N PHE A 47 -21.76 6.26 -26.30
CA PHE A 47 -23.12 6.71 -26.03
C PHE A 47 -23.31 8.10 -26.64
N GLY A 48 -24.22 8.22 -27.61
CA GLY A 48 -24.60 9.50 -28.21
C GLY A 48 -25.99 9.96 -27.76
N ARG A 49 -26.30 11.24 -28.00
CA ARG A 49 -27.53 11.93 -27.55
C ARG A 49 -27.80 11.80 -26.06
N VAL A 50 -26.74 11.82 -25.27
CA VAL A 50 -26.82 11.61 -23.82
C VAL A 50 -27.24 12.91 -23.13
N THR A 51 -28.36 12.87 -22.41
CA THR A 51 -28.81 13.99 -21.57
C THR A 51 -27.97 14.09 -20.28
N PRO A 52 -27.91 15.27 -19.63
CA PRO A 52 -27.17 15.44 -18.36
C PRO A 52 -27.56 14.42 -17.28
N ASP A 53 -28.86 14.11 -17.13
CA ASP A 53 -29.32 13.09 -16.18
C ASP A 53 -28.85 11.69 -16.58
N GLN A 54 -28.89 11.34 -17.86
CA GLN A 54 -28.38 10.05 -18.35
C GLN A 54 -26.87 9.91 -18.14
N LYS A 55 -26.07 10.99 -18.26
CA LYS A 55 -24.63 10.94 -17.92
C LYS A 55 -24.44 10.47 -16.48
N ARG A 56 -25.20 11.05 -15.54
CA ARG A 56 -25.18 10.65 -14.13
C ARG A 56 -25.61 9.19 -13.95
N ARG A 57 -26.71 8.77 -14.58
CA ARG A 57 -27.23 7.39 -14.46
C ARG A 57 -26.25 6.36 -15.04
N LEU A 58 -25.55 6.68 -16.14
CA LEU A 58 -24.49 5.83 -16.70
C LEU A 58 -23.32 5.66 -15.73
N VAL A 59 -22.89 6.74 -15.07
CA VAL A 59 -21.85 6.67 -14.02
C VAL A 59 -22.30 5.78 -12.86
N GLN A 60 -23.54 5.93 -12.41
CA GLN A 60 -24.11 5.10 -11.34
C GLN A 60 -24.22 3.62 -11.74
N ALA A 61 -24.63 3.33 -12.97
CA ALA A 61 -24.68 1.97 -13.51
C ALA A 61 -23.31 1.30 -13.51
N LEU A 62 -22.26 2.00 -13.99
CA LEU A 62 -20.88 1.50 -13.94
C LEU A 62 -20.44 1.20 -12.50
N LYS A 63 -20.77 2.06 -11.55
CA LYS A 63 -20.46 1.85 -10.12
C LYS A 63 -21.22 0.67 -9.52
N ARG A 64 -22.51 0.48 -9.87
CA ARG A 64 -23.30 -0.70 -9.44
C ARG A 64 -22.69 -2.01 -9.95
N LYS A 65 -22.07 -2.00 -11.12
CA LYS A 65 -21.31 -3.15 -11.68
C LYS A 65 -19.92 -3.32 -11.05
N GLY A 66 -19.57 -2.55 -10.02
CA GLY A 66 -18.32 -2.68 -9.28
C GLY A 66 -17.11 -2.04 -9.94
N HIS A 67 -17.31 -1.17 -10.94
CA HIS A 67 -16.23 -0.36 -11.50
C HIS A 67 -15.94 0.87 -10.64
N THR A 68 -14.67 1.21 -10.51
CA THR A 68 -14.25 2.55 -10.05
C THR A 68 -14.29 3.49 -11.25
N VAL A 69 -15.08 4.56 -11.17
CA VAL A 69 -15.40 5.42 -12.31
C VAL A 69 -14.79 6.80 -12.14
N ALA A 70 -14.02 7.22 -13.15
CA ALA A 70 -13.62 8.61 -13.33
C ALA A 70 -14.49 9.27 -14.41
N MET A 71 -14.96 10.49 -14.16
CA MET A 71 -15.75 11.26 -15.13
C MET A 71 -15.04 12.57 -15.44
N THR A 72 -14.79 12.80 -16.73
CA THR A 72 -14.26 14.07 -17.23
C THR A 72 -15.41 14.92 -17.76
N GLY A 73 -15.43 16.19 -17.39
CA GLY A 73 -16.42 17.16 -17.86
C GLY A 73 -15.85 18.56 -17.93
N ASP A 74 -16.34 19.35 -18.87
CA ASP A 74 -15.96 20.74 -19.08
C ASP A 74 -17.15 21.70 -18.86
N GLY A 75 -18.39 21.20 -18.89
CA GLY A 75 -19.58 22.02 -18.75
C GLY A 75 -20.30 21.89 -17.41
N VAL A 76 -21.16 22.88 -17.12
CA VAL A 76 -22.10 22.87 -15.99
C VAL A 76 -23.02 21.63 -16.03
N ASN A 77 -23.29 21.14 -17.24
CA ASN A 77 -24.08 19.94 -17.50
C ASN A 77 -23.44 18.65 -16.98
N ASP A 78 -22.12 18.62 -16.78
CA ASP A 78 -21.39 17.43 -16.34
C ASP A 78 -21.25 17.35 -14.83
N ILE A 79 -21.52 18.44 -14.10
CA ILE A 79 -21.32 18.54 -12.65
C ILE A 79 -22.03 17.40 -11.89
N LEU A 80 -23.27 17.07 -12.27
CA LEU A 80 -24.02 16.00 -11.61
C LEU A 80 -23.40 14.61 -11.83
N ALA A 81 -22.87 14.36 -13.02
CA ALA A 81 -22.18 13.12 -13.34
C ALA A 81 -20.80 13.06 -12.68
N MET A 82 -20.04 14.16 -12.71
CA MET A 82 -18.76 14.33 -12.02
C MET A 82 -18.89 14.08 -10.52
N LYS A 83 -19.90 14.66 -9.87
CA LYS A 83 -20.14 14.47 -8.42
C LYS A 83 -20.55 13.04 -8.07
N SER A 84 -21.11 12.29 -9.02
CA SER A 84 -21.51 10.90 -8.81
C SER A 84 -20.37 9.89 -9.04
N ALA A 85 -19.34 10.31 -9.77
CA ALA A 85 -18.14 9.53 -10.04
C ALA A 85 -17.27 9.38 -8.78
N ASP A 86 -16.36 8.41 -8.80
CA ASP A 86 -15.36 8.25 -7.73
C ASP A 86 -14.22 9.26 -7.87
N CYS A 87 -13.95 9.68 -9.12
CA CYS A 87 -13.00 10.73 -9.45
C CYS A 87 -13.58 11.70 -10.48
N SER A 88 -13.64 13.00 -10.16
CA SER A 88 -14.06 14.05 -11.09
C SER A 88 -12.86 14.78 -11.68
N ILE A 89 -12.84 14.90 -13.01
CA ILE A 89 -11.76 15.53 -13.77
C ILE A 89 -12.33 16.68 -14.58
N ALA A 90 -11.74 17.87 -14.49
CA ALA A 90 -12.08 19.01 -15.34
C ALA A 90 -10.91 19.47 -16.21
N MET A 91 -11.23 20.09 -17.32
CA MET A 91 -10.29 20.86 -18.14
C MET A 91 -10.28 22.31 -17.65
N ALA A 92 -9.11 22.94 -17.59
CA ALA A 92 -9.02 24.36 -17.23
C ALA A 92 -9.72 25.29 -18.23
N SER A 93 -9.84 24.87 -19.50
CA SER A 93 -10.66 25.55 -20.51
C SER A 93 -12.18 25.33 -20.35
N GLY A 94 -12.59 24.49 -19.40
CA GLY A 94 -14.00 24.28 -19.06
C GLY A 94 -14.59 25.43 -18.25
N SER A 95 -15.86 25.29 -17.90
CA SER A 95 -16.57 26.23 -17.03
C SER A 95 -15.97 26.27 -15.62
N ASP A 96 -15.94 27.47 -15.02
CA ASP A 96 -15.49 27.67 -13.62
C ASP A 96 -16.24 26.78 -12.63
N ALA A 97 -17.52 26.52 -12.89
CA ALA A 97 -18.33 25.64 -12.06
C ALA A 97 -17.85 24.18 -12.13
N ALA A 98 -17.41 23.70 -13.30
CA ALA A 98 -16.87 22.35 -13.45
C ALA A 98 -15.49 22.21 -12.79
N THR A 99 -14.61 23.21 -12.94
CA THR A 99 -13.27 23.20 -12.32
C THR A 99 -13.33 23.26 -10.80
N GLN A 100 -14.28 24.01 -10.22
CA GLN A 100 -14.48 24.07 -8.77
C GLN A 100 -15.01 22.76 -8.15
N VAL A 101 -15.74 21.94 -8.92
CA VAL A 101 -16.30 20.66 -8.44
C VAL A 101 -15.34 19.48 -8.71
N ALA A 102 -14.36 19.67 -9.58
CA ALA A 102 -13.40 18.63 -9.92
C ALA A 102 -12.40 18.35 -8.78
N GLN A 103 -12.04 17.08 -8.62
CA GLN A 103 -10.94 16.66 -7.73
C GLN A 103 -9.59 16.78 -8.44
N VAL A 104 -9.58 16.71 -9.77
CA VAL A 104 -8.39 16.88 -10.61
C VAL A 104 -8.71 17.88 -11.72
N VAL A 105 -7.85 18.89 -11.89
CA VAL A 105 -7.97 19.88 -12.97
C VAL A 105 -6.74 19.80 -13.86
N LEU A 106 -6.95 19.59 -15.16
CA LEU A 106 -5.90 19.62 -16.18
C LEU A 106 -5.69 21.06 -16.64
N LEU A 107 -4.60 21.67 -16.17
CA LEU A 107 -4.31 23.10 -16.37
C LEU A 107 -3.99 23.48 -17.82
N ASP A 108 -3.45 22.55 -18.59
CA ASP A 108 -3.12 22.71 -20.01
C ASP A 108 -4.24 22.24 -20.94
N SER A 109 -5.35 21.74 -20.39
CA SER A 109 -6.46 21.13 -21.11
C SER A 109 -6.06 19.96 -22.03
N ASP A 110 -4.94 19.29 -21.76
CA ASP A 110 -4.49 18.12 -22.53
C ASP A 110 -4.84 16.81 -21.81
N PHE A 111 -5.78 16.06 -22.39
CA PHE A 111 -6.20 14.75 -21.87
C PHE A 111 -5.06 13.71 -21.93
N GLY A 112 -4.03 13.90 -22.76
CA GLY A 112 -2.87 13.02 -22.83
C GLY A 112 -2.16 12.84 -21.48
N HIS A 113 -2.17 13.86 -20.63
CA HIS A 113 -1.57 13.82 -19.29
C HIS A 113 -2.30 12.90 -18.31
N MET A 114 -3.53 12.45 -18.61
CA MET A 114 -4.27 11.54 -17.74
C MET A 114 -3.54 10.21 -17.49
N THR A 115 -2.71 9.77 -18.43
CA THR A 115 -1.90 8.56 -18.23
C THR A 115 -0.87 8.78 -17.12
N GLN A 116 -0.23 9.94 -17.09
CA GLN A 116 0.73 10.30 -16.03
C GLN A 116 0.02 10.44 -14.67
N VAL A 117 -1.15 11.09 -14.63
CA VAL A 117 -1.95 11.23 -13.39
C VAL A 117 -2.32 9.87 -12.80
N VAL A 118 -2.80 8.92 -13.62
CA VAL A 118 -3.13 7.58 -13.16
C VAL A 118 -1.89 6.82 -12.70
N THR A 119 -0.77 6.95 -13.39
CA THR A 119 0.51 6.34 -13.02
C THR A 119 1.02 6.85 -11.68
N GLU A 120 1.01 8.16 -11.45
CA GLU A 120 1.37 8.76 -10.16
C GLU A 120 0.42 8.33 -9.05
N GLY A 121 -0.89 8.26 -9.31
CA GLY A 121 -1.85 7.71 -8.36
C GLY A 121 -1.53 6.27 -7.94
N ARG A 122 -1.13 5.41 -8.89
CA ARG A 122 -0.69 4.04 -8.60
C ARG A 122 0.59 4.02 -7.77
N ARG A 123 1.56 4.86 -8.11
CA ARG A 123 2.81 4.99 -7.36
C ARG A 123 2.55 5.32 -5.90
N VAL A 124 1.73 6.33 -5.62
CA VAL A 124 1.36 6.73 -4.26
C VAL A 124 0.70 5.58 -3.50
N VAL A 125 -0.34 4.95 -4.06
CA VAL A 125 -1.05 3.86 -3.36
C VAL A 125 -0.14 2.67 -3.09
N ASN A 126 0.66 2.25 -4.08
CA ASN A 126 1.57 1.13 -3.92
C ASN A 126 2.67 1.42 -2.86
N ASN A 127 3.14 2.66 -2.78
CA ASN A 127 4.14 3.07 -1.80
C ASN A 127 3.52 3.17 -0.40
N VAL A 128 2.29 3.68 -0.27
CA VAL A 128 1.51 3.61 0.98
C VAL A 128 1.30 2.17 1.43
N GLN A 129 1.01 1.24 0.52
CA GLN A 129 0.85 -0.18 0.85
C GLN A 129 2.13 -0.77 1.45
N ARG A 130 3.31 -0.48 0.88
CA ARG A 130 4.61 -0.93 1.40
C ARG A 130 4.85 -0.40 2.82
N SER A 131 4.64 0.89 3.03
CA SER A 131 4.81 1.50 4.35
C SER A 131 3.81 0.94 5.36
N ALA A 132 2.55 0.75 4.97
CA ALA A 132 1.51 0.17 5.83
C ALA A 132 1.88 -1.23 6.33
N ILE A 133 2.50 -2.07 5.49
CA ILE A 133 2.99 -3.39 5.90
C ILE A 133 4.02 -3.26 7.03
N LEU A 134 5.02 -2.39 6.88
CA LEU A 134 6.08 -2.19 7.89
C LEU A 134 5.52 -1.68 9.22
N PHE A 135 4.60 -0.71 9.19
CA PHE A 135 3.93 -0.22 10.39
C PHE A 135 3.08 -1.32 11.06
N LEU A 136 2.39 -2.12 10.26
CA LEU A 136 1.52 -3.17 10.78
C LEU A 136 2.31 -4.31 11.43
N VAL A 137 3.49 -4.67 10.91
CA VAL A 137 4.39 -5.65 11.55
C VAL A 137 4.68 -5.26 12.98
N LYS A 138 5.19 -4.03 13.20
CA LYS A 138 5.49 -3.50 14.53
C LYS A 138 4.27 -3.51 15.45
N ASN A 139 3.11 -3.07 14.94
CA ASN A 139 1.90 -2.97 15.76
C ASN A 139 1.36 -4.35 16.16
N LEU A 140 1.32 -5.30 15.22
CA LEU A 140 0.91 -6.68 15.50
C LEU A 140 1.85 -7.33 16.52
N PHE A 141 3.16 -7.23 16.30
CA PHE A 141 4.17 -7.71 17.25
C PHE A 141 3.96 -7.10 18.64
N SER A 142 3.88 -5.77 18.73
CA SER A 142 3.83 -5.06 20.01
C SER A 142 2.56 -5.37 20.80
N ILE A 143 1.40 -5.38 20.15
CA ILE A 143 0.12 -5.68 20.78
C ILE A 143 0.07 -7.13 21.26
N ILE A 144 0.43 -8.08 20.39
CA ILE A 144 0.38 -9.50 20.73
C ILE A 144 1.38 -9.80 21.85
N LEU A 145 2.62 -9.31 21.76
CA LEU A 145 3.62 -9.53 22.80
C LEU A 145 3.18 -8.91 24.14
N ALA A 146 2.58 -7.71 24.14
CA ALA A 146 2.06 -7.10 25.36
C ALA A 146 0.94 -7.93 26.00
N ILE A 147 0.02 -8.48 25.21
CA ILE A 147 -1.03 -9.39 25.69
C ILE A 147 -0.42 -10.66 26.30
N ILE A 148 0.55 -11.27 25.62
CA ILE A 148 1.24 -12.47 26.13
C ILE A 148 1.98 -12.14 27.43
N SER A 149 2.71 -11.02 27.50
CA SER A 149 3.37 -10.56 28.73
C SER A 149 2.40 -10.35 29.88
N ALA A 150 1.21 -9.81 29.61
CA ALA A 150 0.17 -9.61 30.63
C ALA A 150 -0.43 -10.95 31.13
N ILE A 151 -0.69 -11.90 30.23
CA ILE A 151 -1.27 -13.21 30.58
C ILE A 151 -0.27 -14.07 31.36
N PHE A 152 0.98 -14.13 30.91
CA PHE A 152 2.02 -14.98 31.51
C PHE A 152 2.84 -14.28 32.59
N VAL A 153 2.53 -13.01 32.89
CA VAL A 153 3.12 -12.21 33.97
C VAL A 153 4.67 -12.17 33.87
N PHE A 154 5.20 -12.02 32.67
CA PHE A 154 6.63 -11.75 32.47
C PHE A 154 6.87 -10.31 32.03
N THR A 155 8.03 -9.77 32.40
CA THR A 155 8.41 -8.39 32.08
C THR A 155 8.60 -8.23 30.56
N TYR A 156 7.88 -7.29 29.96
CA TYR A 156 8.05 -6.92 28.56
C TYR A 156 9.52 -6.50 28.32
N PRO A 157 10.27 -7.19 27.43
CA PRO A 157 11.72 -7.10 27.40
C PRO A 157 12.25 -5.87 26.65
N LEU A 158 11.39 -5.00 26.11
CA LEU A 158 11.78 -3.90 25.24
C LEU A 158 11.39 -2.55 25.85
N GLN A 159 12.25 -1.56 25.65
CA GLN A 159 12.00 -0.18 26.05
C GLN A 159 11.45 0.64 24.88
N ALA A 160 10.74 1.72 25.18
CA ALA A 160 10.21 2.63 24.16
C ALA A 160 11.31 3.28 23.31
N SER A 161 12.48 3.58 23.89
CA SER A 161 13.64 4.12 23.20
C SER A 161 14.18 3.14 22.15
N GLN A 162 14.33 1.87 22.52
CA GLN A 162 14.76 0.79 21.62
C GLN A 162 13.79 0.60 20.45
N LEU A 163 12.49 0.59 20.75
CA LEU A 163 11.46 0.44 19.73
C LEU A 163 11.45 1.62 18.76
N SER A 164 11.77 2.82 19.25
CA SER A 164 11.93 4.03 18.42
C SER A 164 13.15 3.93 17.50
N LEU A 165 14.29 3.44 17.99
CA LEU A 165 15.48 3.19 17.18
C LEU A 165 15.20 2.21 16.04
N ILE A 166 14.61 1.06 16.36
CA ILE A 166 14.25 0.05 15.35
C ILE A 166 13.29 0.68 14.34
N SER A 167 12.24 1.35 14.80
CA SER A 167 11.24 1.97 13.92
C SER A 167 11.86 2.98 12.96
N LEU A 168 12.85 3.77 13.40
CA LEU A 168 13.51 4.75 12.56
C LEU A 168 14.22 4.08 11.37
N PHE A 169 14.96 2.99 11.62
CA PHE A 169 15.79 2.34 10.61
C PHE A 169 15.09 1.21 9.83
N THR A 170 14.00 0.64 10.34
CA THR A 170 13.25 -0.40 9.63
C THR A 170 11.97 0.12 8.98
N ILE A 171 11.44 1.26 9.43
CA ILE A 171 10.17 1.82 8.96
C ILE A 171 10.34 3.26 8.45
N GLY A 172 10.86 4.17 9.28
CA GLY A 172 10.87 5.61 9.01
C GLY A 172 11.70 5.99 7.79
N ILE A 173 13.03 5.81 7.88
CA ILE A 173 13.96 6.16 6.81
C ILE A 173 13.68 5.32 5.55
N PRO A 174 13.57 3.97 5.62
CA PRO A 174 13.28 3.19 4.42
C PRO A 174 11.93 3.54 3.81
N GLY A 175 10.88 3.71 4.61
CA GLY A 175 9.54 4.05 4.12
C GLY A 175 9.50 5.39 3.40
N PHE A 176 10.20 6.40 3.93
CA PHE A 176 10.37 7.68 3.26
C PHE A 176 11.12 7.53 1.93
N LEU A 177 12.30 6.92 1.93
CA LEU A 177 13.11 6.81 0.72
C LEU A 177 12.48 5.90 -0.35
N LEU A 178 11.79 4.82 0.05
CA LEU A 178 11.07 3.93 -0.86
C LEU A 178 9.82 4.60 -1.45
N SER A 179 9.25 5.61 -0.79
CA SER A 179 8.13 6.37 -1.35
C SER A 179 8.51 7.23 -2.56
N LEU A 180 9.80 7.54 -2.70
CA LEU A 180 10.38 8.23 -3.85
C LEU A 180 10.59 7.28 -5.04
N GLU A 181 10.43 5.96 -4.87
CA GLU A 181 10.58 5.02 -5.98
C GLU A 181 9.34 5.03 -6.91
N GLU A 182 9.58 4.88 -8.21
CA GLU A 182 8.54 4.64 -9.20
C GLU A 182 7.91 3.25 -9.02
N ASN A 183 6.59 3.18 -9.10
CA ASN A 183 5.85 1.92 -8.94
C ASN A 183 4.50 1.95 -9.63
N ASP A 184 4.53 1.65 -10.93
CA ASP A 184 3.38 1.81 -11.82
C ASP A 184 2.50 0.55 -11.90
N LYS A 185 2.78 -0.42 -11.03
CA LYS A 185 2.02 -1.67 -10.95
C LYS A 185 0.56 -1.36 -10.69
N ARG A 186 -0.32 -2.12 -11.35
CA ARG A 186 -1.76 -2.04 -11.05
C ARG A 186 -1.98 -2.38 -9.58
N ILE A 187 -2.85 -1.59 -8.93
CA ILE A 187 -3.19 -1.75 -7.52
C ILE A 187 -3.86 -3.11 -7.35
N GLU A 188 -3.37 -3.89 -6.38
CA GLU A 188 -3.97 -5.17 -6.01
C GLU A 188 -5.33 -4.90 -5.33
N LYS A 189 -6.36 -5.72 -5.63
CA LYS A 189 -7.64 -5.67 -4.89
C LYS A 189 -7.41 -6.06 -3.42
N ASP A 190 -8.30 -5.61 -2.54
CA ASP A 190 -8.28 -5.91 -1.10
C ASP A 190 -7.03 -5.41 -0.37
N PHE A 191 -6.75 -4.11 -0.47
CA PHE A 191 -5.62 -3.42 0.18
C PHE A 191 -5.38 -3.89 1.63
N ILE A 192 -6.42 -3.86 2.48
CA ILE A 192 -6.30 -4.22 3.91
C ILE A 192 -5.90 -5.68 4.09
N LYS A 193 -6.54 -6.59 3.34
CA LYS A 193 -6.23 -8.03 3.40
C LYS A 193 -4.78 -8.28 2.98
N ASN A 194 -4.31 -7.64 1.90
CA ASN A 194 -2.94 -7.79 1.42
C ASN A 194 -1.91 -7.25 2.42
N VAL A 195 -2.19 -6.10 3.05
CA VAL A 195 -1.31 -5.51 4.06
C VAL A 195 -1.20 -6.45 5.27
N ILE A 196 -2.31 -6.96 5.79
CA ILE A 196 -2.33 -7.91 6.92
C ILE A 196 -1.57 -9.20 6.58
N LEU A 197 -1.88 -9.84 5.44
CA LEU A 197 -1.26 -11.11 5.05
C LEU A 197 0.24 -10.97 4.81
N LYS A 198 0.71 -9.83 4.28
CA LYS A 198 2.13 -9.56 4.07
C LYS A 198 2.87 -9.23 5.38
N ALA A 199 2.18 -8.67 6.38
CA ALA A 199 2.75 -8.34 7.69
C ALA A 199 2.85 -9.54 8.65
N LEU A 200 1.85 -10.44 8.63
CA LEU A 200 1.75 -11.58 9.57
C LEU A 200 3.01 -12.46 9.69
N PRO A 201 3.68 -12.89 8.59
CA PRO A 201 4.87 -13.73 8.69
C PRO A 201 5.99 -13.07 9.51
N ALA A 202 6.20 -11.76 9.31
CA ALA A 202 7.23 -11.01 10.02
C ALA A 202 6.85 -10.85 11.49
N SER A 203 5.63 -10.42 11.79
CA SER A 203 5.19 -10.21 13.18
C SER A 203 5.21 -11.51 13.99
N LEU A 204 4.79 -12.64 13.41
CA LEU A 204 4.87 -13.94 14.07
C LEU A 204 6.32 -14.36 14.33
N THR A 205 7.21 -14.12 13.36
CA THR A 205 8.65 -14.38 13.53
C THR A 205 9.25 -13.52 14.64
N GLU A 206 8.91 -12.24 14.71
CA GLU A 206 9.35 -11.33 15.78
C GLU A 206 8.88 -11.80 17.16
N ILE A 207 7.60 -12.18 17.28
CA ILE A 207 7.05 -12.71 18.54
C ILE A 207 7.79 -13.98 18.96
N THR A 208 7.97 -14.94 18.04
CA THR A 208 8.66 -16.19 18.35
C THR A 208 10.14 -15.95 18.70
N ALA A 209 10.82 -15.05 18.01
CA ALA A 209 12.21 -14.71 18.29
C ALA A 209 12.37 -14.06 19.68
N VAL A 210 11.50 -13.11 20.01
CA VAL A 210 11.54 -12.42 21.31
C VAL A 210 11.16 -13.36 22.46
N LEU A 211 10.13 -14.19 22.30
CA LEU A 211 9.82 -15.22 23.30
C LEU A 211 10.95 -16.24 23.44
N GLY A 212 11.56 -16.63 22.31
CA GLY A 212 12.71 -17.54 22.29
C GLY A 212 13.89 -16.99 23.11
N VAL A 213 14.23 -15.72 22.95
CA VAL A 213 15.32 -15.10 23.72
C VAL A 213 14.96 -14.88 25.19
N VAL A 214 13.69 -14.59 25.52
CA VAL A 214 13.25 -14.48 26.92
C VAL A 214 13.36 -15.83 27.63
N ILE A 215 12.88 -16.91 27.01
CA ILE A 215 12.90 -18.27 27.58
C ILE A 215 14.34 -18.79 27.66
N ALA A 216 15.09 -18.71 26.57
CA ALA A 216 16.47 -19.17 26.55
C ALA A 216 17.35 -18.31 27.47
N GLY A 217 17.14 -17.00 27.50
CA GLY A 217 17.87 -16.08 28.37
C GLY A 217 17.70 -16.42 29.85
N ALA A 218 16.50 -16.85 30.26
CA ALA A 218 16.29 -17.37 31.62
C ALA A 218 17.11 -18.66 31.88
N ALA A 219 17.17 -19.58 30.90
CA ALA A 219 17.95 -20.81 31.02
C ALA A 219 19.47 -20.56 31.07
N PHE A 220 19.98 -19.60 30.30
CA PHE A 220 21.39 -19.19 30.27
C PHE A 220 21.74 -18.16 31.37
N LYS A 221 20.80 -17.79 32.25
CA LYS A 221 20.97 -16.79 33.32
C LYS A 221 21.45 -15.42 32.82
N LEU A 222 21.00 -15.02 31.63
CA LEU A 222 21.30 -13.72 31.06
C LEU A 222 20.66 -12.59 31.87
N THR A 223 21.32 -11.44 31.90
CA THR A 223 20.74 -10.25 32.54
C THR A 223 19.55 -9.70 31.74
N ALA A 224 18.65 -8.97 32.39
CA ALA A 224 17.51 -8.35 31.71
C ALA A 224 17.94 -7.38 30.60
N SER A 225 19.08 -6.69 30.79
CA SER A 225 19.66 -5.80 29.78
C SER A 225 20.18 -6.56 28.55
N GLU A 226 20.79 -7.73 28.75
CA GLU A 226 21.25 -8.59 27.66
C GLU A 226 20.09 -9.18 26.87
N ILE A 227 19.04 -9.65 27.54
CA ILE A 227 17.81 -10.14 26.90
C ILE A 227 17.17 -9.03 26.07
N SER A 228 17.06 -7.82 26.64
CA SER A 228 16.51 -6.65 25.98
C SER A 228 17.31 -6.27 24.73
N THR A 229 18.64 -6.21 24.84
CA THR A 229 19.53 -5.90 23.72
C THR A 229 19.47 -6.98 22.63
N SER A 230 19.40 -8.25 23.04
CA SER A 230 19.28 -9.39 22.14
C SER A 230 17.96 -9.37 21.37
N ALA A 231 16.86 -9.02 22.04
CA ALA A 231 15.56 -8.82 21.41
C ALA A 231 15.61 -7.69 20.36
N VAL A 232 16.28 -6.58 20.65
CA VAL A 232 16.48 -5.47 19.68
C VAL A 232 17.20 -5.94 18.42
N ILE A 233 18.26 -6.74 18.56
CA ILE A 233 19.01 -7.28 17.42
C ILE A 233 18.12 -8.21 16.59
N LEU A 234 17.36 -9.10 17.23
CA LEU A 234 16.45 -10.02 16.55
C LEU A 234 15.33 -9.28 15.79
N LEU A 235 14.75 -8.25 16.41
CA LEU A 235 13.77 -7.38 15.75
C LEU A 235 14.38 -6.64 14.54
N ALA A 236 15.62 -6.15 14.66
CA ALA A 236 16.31 -5.54 13.53
C ALA A 236 16.52 -6.54 12.39
N VAL A 237 16.96 -7.77 12.69
CA VAL A 237 17.14 -8.84 11.69
C VAL A 237 15.83 -9.11 10.96
N VAL A 238 14.73 -9.39 11.68
CA VAL A 238 13.43 -9.67 11.05
C VAL A 238 12.88 -8.44 10.33
N GLY A 239 13.09 -7.24 10.87
CA GLY A 239 12.74 -5.97 10.23
C GLY A 239 13.43 -5.78 8.87
N PHE A 240 14.72 -6.09 8.76
CA PHE A 240 15.42 -6.06 7.48
C PHE A 240 15.02 -7.20 6.54
N MET A 241 14.64 -8.38 7.07
CA MET A 241 14.08 -9.46 6.27
C MET A 241 12.76 -9.07 5.60
N ILE A 242 11.82 -8.46 6.35
CA ILE A 242 10.57 -8.00 5.74
C ILE A 242 10.82 -6.83 4.79
N LEU A 243 11.70 -5.89 5.15
CA LEU A 243 12.04 -4.75 4.29
C LEU A 243 12.61 -5.19 2.94
N THR A 244 13.54 -6.15 2.93
CA THR A 244 14.12 -6.71 1.69
C THR A 244 13.07 -7.41 0.85
N LYS A 245 12.18 -8.18 1.47
CA LYS A 245 11.10 -8.89 0.77
C LYS A 245 10.08 -7.96 0.13
N ILE A 246 9.60 -6.94 0.84
CA ILE A 246 8.61 -5.99 0.29
C ILE A 246 9.23 -5.06 -0.77
N SER A 247 10.55 -4.87 -0.72
CA SER A 247 11.29 -4.06 -1.68
C SER A 247 11.64 -4.84 -2.96
N ALA A 248 11.46 -6.16 -2.99
CA ALA A 248 11.82 -6.97 -4.15
C ALA A 248 11.01 -6.59 -5.42
N PRO A 249 11.63 -6.59 -6.62
CA PRO A 249 13.05 -6.85 -6.89
C PRO A 249 13.95 -5.67 -6.48
N LEU A 250 15.15 -6.00 -5.97
CA LEU A 250 16.11 -5.02 -5.48
C LEU A 250 16.88 -4.39 -6.65
N ASN A 251 16.86 -3.06 -6.74
CA ASN A 251 17.75 -2.26 -7.59
C ASN A 251 18.85 -1.62 -6.74
N ARG A 252 19.80 -0.92 -7.38
CA ARG A 252 20.91 -0.26 -6.69
C ARG A 252 20.44 0.74 -5.63
N PHE A 253 19.34 1.46 -5.90
CA PHE A 253 18.76 2.41 -4.98
C PHE A 253 18.22 1.74 -3.70
N LYS A 254 17.36 0.72 -3.85
CA LYS A 254 16.83 -0.09 -2.74
C LYS A 254 17.92 -0.75 -1.91
N MET A 255 18.93 -1.30 -2.58
CA MET A 255 20.07 -1.91 -1.90
C MET A 255 20.85 -0.87 -1.10
N GLY A 256 21.05 0.33 -1.66
CA GLY A 256 21.62 1.47 -0.95
C GLY A 256 20.83 1.85 0.29
N ILE A 257 19.49 1.93 0.21
CA ILE A 257 18.61 2.20 1.35
C ILE A 257 18.80 1.14 2.44
N ILE A 258 18.75 -0.14 2.08
CA ILE A 258 18.86 -1.24 3.06
C ILE A 258 20.23 -1.22 3.75
N ILE A 259 21.32 -1.09 2.98
CA ILE A 259 22.68 -1.02 3.54
C ILE A 259 22.83 0.21 4.43
N PHE A 260 22.36 1.38 3.99
CA PHE A 260 22.41 2.61 4.78
C PHE A 260 21.70 2.43 6.13
N ASN A 261 20.54 1.78 6.14
CA ASN A 261 19.79 1.57 7.38
C ASN A 261 20.41 0.50 8.29
N ILE A 262 21.00 -0.56 7.74
CA ILE A 262 21.74 -1.57 8.51
C ILE A 262 22.97 -0.93 9.17
N VAL A 263 23.76 -0.18 8.41
CA VAL A 263 24.93 0.53 8.94
C VAL A 263 24.48 1.57 9.97
N GLY A 264 23.42 2.31 9.68
CA GLY A 264 22.86 3.33 10.55
C GLY A 264 22.43 2.78 11.91
N ILE A 265 21.66 1.69 11.96
CA ILE A 265 21.23 1.11 13.24
C ILE A 265 22.40 0.55 14.05
N ILE A 266 23.40 -0.03 13.39
CA ILE A 266 24.61 -0.55 14.04
C ILE A 266 25.41 0.62 14.65
N LEU A 267 25.69 1.66 13.85
CA LEU A 267 26.40 2.84 14.32
C LEU A 267 25.65 3.56 15.45
N SER A 268 24.33 3.72 15.32
CA SER A 268 23.51 4.31 16.37
C SER A 268 23.51 3.46 17.64
N GLY A 269 23.53 2.14 17.51
CA GLY A 269 23.64 1.21 18.64
C GLY A 269 24.96 1.32 19.39
N PHE A 270 26.07 1.62 18.69
CA PHE A 270 27.38 1.82 19.33
C PHE A 270 27.56 3.24 19.90
N ILE A 271 27.20 4.27 19.13
CA ILE A 271 27.46 5.68 19.47
C ILE A 271 26.46 6.20 20.50
N PHE A 272 25.17 5.88 20.34
CA PHE A 272 24.07 6.36 21.18
C PHE A 272 23.53 5.25 22.11
N ASN A 273 24.40 4.34 22.53
CA ASN A 273 24.02 3.18 23.36
C ASN A 273 23.25 3.59 24.64
N SER A 274 23.62 4.69 25.28
CA SER A 274 22.99 5.18 26.51
C SER A 274 21.59 5.74 26.27
N LEU A 275 21.38 6.42 25.13
CA LEU A 275 20.09 6.97 24.73
C LEU A 275 19.07 5.87 24.43
N PHE A 276 19.53 4.78 23.84
CA PHE A 276 18.69 3.65 23.43
C PHE A 276 18.73 2.47 24.40
N SER A 277 19.36 2.62 25.57
CA SER A 277 19.47 1.56 26.58
C SER A 277 20.01 0.24 25.99
N ILE A 278 21.01 0.33 25.12
CA ILE A 278 21.70 -0.81 24.52
C ILE A 278 22.89 -1.19 25.39
N SER A 279 22.90 -2.42 25.86
CA SER A 279 23.97 -2.94 26.73
C SER A 279 24.97 -3.78 25.94
N LYS A 280 26.17 -3.96 26.50
CA LYS A 280 27.13 -4.94 25.95
C LYS A 280 26.58 -6.35 26.15
N ILE A 281 26.67 -7.17 25.12
CA ILE A 281 26.24 -8.57 25.15
C ILE A 281 27.41 -9.49 25.47
N SER A 282 27.19 -10.49 26.33
CA SER A 282 28.13 -11.59 26.56
C SER A 282 28.27 -12.49 25.32
N LEU A 283 29.30 -13.35 25.32
CA LEU A 283 29.49 -14.35 24.28
C LEU A 283 28.27 -15.29 24.18
N ASP A 284 27.71 -15.70 25.31
CA ASP A 284 26.54 -16.58 25.37
C ASP A 284 25.31 -15.90 24.73
N SER A 285 25.08 -14.63 25.06
CA SER A 285 24.03 -13.82 24.43
C SER A 285 24.24 -13.68 22.92
N PHE A 286 25.47 -13.43 22.48
CA PHE A 286 25.81 -13.32 21.07
C PHE A 286 25.54 -14.62 20.30
N VAL A 287 25.99 -15.76 20.83
CA VAL A 287 25.74 -17.08 20.23
C VAL A 287 24.24 -17.36 20.16
N LEU A 288 23.50 -17.08 21.23
CA LEU A 288 22.05 -17.25 21.27
C LEU A 288 21.35 -16.39 20.20
N VAL A 289 21.71 -15.11 20.06
CA VAL A 289 21.16 -14.21 19.04
C VAL A 289 21.50 -14.69 17.64
N ALA A 290 22.72 -15.15 17.39
CA ALA A 290 23.12 -15.66 16.09
C ALA A 290 22.29 -16.90 15.68
N LEU A 291 22.11 -17.84 16.61
CA LEU A 291 21.29 -19.04 16.38
C LEU A 291 19.81 -18.68 16.15
N LEU A 292 19.26 -17.81 16.99
CA LEU A 292 17.87 -17.36 16.86
C LEU A 292 17.67 -16.56 15.57
N SER A 293 18.66 -15.79 15.11
CA SER A 293 18.59 -15.06 13.82
C SER A 293 18.49 -16.01 12.63
N LEU A 294 19.30 -17.08 12.61
CA LEU A 294 19.21 -18.13 11.57
C LEU A 294 17.87 -18.87 11.64
N PHE A 295 17.38 -19.13 12.85
CA PHE A 295 16.08 -19.76 13.05
C PHE A 295 14.93 -18.84 12.61
N SER A 296 15.00 -17.55 12.92
CA SER A 296 14.04 -16.53 12.46
C SER A 296 13.97 -16.48 10.94
N GLU A 297 15.10 -16.65 10.25
CA GLU A 297 15.11 -16.70 8.79
C GLU A 297 14.26 -17.86 8.26
N SER A 298 14.46 -19.05 8.82
CA SER A 298 13.70 -20.25 8.48
C SER A 298 12.21 -20.10 8.84
N LEU A 299 11.91 -19.59 10.04
CA LEU A 299 10.54 -19.34 10.49
C LEU A 299 9.80 -18.39 9.55
N PHE A 300 10.42 -17.28 9.19
CA PHE A 300 9.82 -16.28 8.31
C PHE A 300 9.43 -16.87 6.95
N ARG A 301 10.32 -17.68 6.36
CA ARG A 301 10.02 -18.38 5.09
C ARG A 301 8.87 -19.37 5.23
N ASN A 302 8.84 -20.13 6.33
CA ASN A 302 7.78 -21.11 6.59
C ASN A 302 6.42 -20.44 6.83
N PHE A 303 6.36 -19.39 7.66
CA PHE A 303 5.14 -18.63 7.88
C PHE A 303 4.64 -17.97 6.58
N ASP A 304 5.53 -17.42 5.76
CA ASP A 304 5.15 -16.85 4.46
C ASP A 304 4.56 -17.92 3.51
N SER A 305 5.21 -19.07 3.41
CA SER A 305 4.76 -20.18 2.56
C SER A 305 3.40 -20.71 3.02
N LEU A 306 3.23 -20.91 4.33
CA LEU A 306 2.00 -21.40 4.94
C LEU A 306 0.84 -20.43 4.69
N LEU A 307 1.03 -19.14 4.98
CA LEU A 307 -0.02 -18.13 4.77
C LEU A 307 -0.40 -18.00 3.29
N LYS A 308 0.57 -18.07 2.37
CA LYS A 308 0.29 -18.11 0.92
C LYS A 308 -0.49 -19.35 0.49
N LYS A 309 -0.35 -20.48 1.17
CA LYS A 309 -1.09 -21.71 0.87
C LYS A 309 -2.54 -21.64 1.35
N TYR A 310 -2.80 -21.06 2.52
CA TYR A 310 -4.13 -20.99 3.13
C TYR A 310 -5.00 -19.83 2.62
N PHE A 311 -4.39 -18.73 2.17
CA PHE A 311 -5.12 -17.51 1.76
C PHE A 311 -5.10 -17.23 0.25
N LYS A 312 -4.71 -18.21 -0.56
CA LYS A 312 -4.74 -18.13 -2.03
C LYS A 312 -6.16 -18.30 -2.57
#